data_AF-A0A2R6AD78-F1
#
_entry.id   AF-A0A2R6AD78-F1
#
_cell.length_a   1.000
_cell.length_b   1.000
_cell.length_c   1.000
_cell.angle_alpha   90.00
_cell.angle_beta   90.00
_cell.angle_gamma   90.00
#
_symmetry.space_group_name_H-M   'P 1'
#
loop_
_entity.id
_entity.type
_entity.pdbx_description
1 polymer ?
#
loop_
_entity_poly.entity_id
_entity_poly.type
_entity_poly.pdbx_seq_one_letter_code
_entity_poly.pdbx_strand_id
1 'polypeptide(L)'
;MSTEKKFWVEKLAEEVREKFKVSLYRTENGVGASGIPHIGSISDAVRSYGVKLALEEFGLKAEHIAFSDDKDGLRKVPHGFPEELKNHIGKPVTSVPDPFRCHESYGDHMSSMLLDALDTFGIEYKFMSGTRVYKSGLLNPQIHAILVNAKKVGEIILEVTGQEKYTHVLPYLPVCANCGRIYTTEAVSYDPNARSVEYVCVGGEIAGKWYEGCG
;
A
#
# COMPACT_ATOMS: atom_id res chain seq x y z
N MET A 1 41.81 6.20 17.95
CA MET A 1 40.40 5.75 18.01
C MET A 1 40.18 4.85 16.82
N SER A 2 39.80 3.58 17.06
CA SER A 2 39.51 2.63 15.99
C SER A 2 38.37 3.18 15.13
N THR A 3 38.60 3.37 13.83
CA THR A 3 37.53 3.61 12.85
C THR A 3 36.84 2.27 12.61
N GLU A 4 36.01 1.88 13.57
CA GLU A 4 35.19 0.68 13.46
C GLU A 4 34.30 0.82 12.21
N LYS A 5 34.43 -0.13 11.29
CA LYS A 5 33.66 -0.13 10.05
C LYS A 5 32.22 -0.49 10.41
N LYS A 6 31.36 0.53 10.49
CA LYS A 6 29.93 0.35 10.69
C LYS A 6 29.32 -0.38 9.50
N PHE A 7 28.45 -1.35 9.77
CA PHE A 7 27.60 -1.97 8.79
C PHE A 7 26.57 -0.95 8.28
N TRP A 8 26.01 -1.18 7.09
CA TRP A 8 25.19 -0.16 6.42
C TRP A 8 23.89 0.18 7.20
N VAL A 9 23.33 -0.79 7.93
CA VAL A 9 22.13 -0.59 8.78
C VAL A 9 22.43 0.33 9.96
N GLU A 10 23.61 0.20 10.57
CA GLU A 10 24.03 1.05 11.68
C GLU A 10 24.21 2.48 11.20
N LYS A 11 24.85 2.65 10.03
CA LYS A 11 25.05 3.96 9.43
C LYS A 11 23.71 4.66 9.13
N LEU A 12 22.75 3.91 8.60
CA LEU A 12 21.40 4.43 8.32
C LEU A 12 20.63 4.74 9.62
N ALA A 13 20.74 3.89 10.65
CA ALA A 13 20.14 4.14 11.95
C ALA A 13 20.72 5.39 12.64
N GLU A 14 22.01 5.68 12.44
CA GLU A 14 22.63 6.93 12.91
C GLU A 14 22.05 8.16 12.22
N GLU A 15 21.94 8.13 10.89
CA GLU A 15 21.33 9.22 10.13
C GLU A 15 19.88 9.45 10.56
N VAL A 16 19.12 8.37 10.77
CA VAL A 16 17.73 8.42 11.25
C VAL A 16 17.63 9.04 12.64
N ARG A 17 18.42 8.59 13.62
CA ARG A 17 18.35 9.14 14.99
C ARG A 17 18.86 10.58 15.07
N GLU A 18 19.77 10.99 14.18
CA GLU A 18 20.26 12.37 14.13
C GLU A 18 19.20 13.30 13.58
N LYS A 19 18.54 12.89 12.50
CA LYS A 19 17.48 13.65 11.82
C LYS A 19 16.18 13.69 12.62
N PHE A 20 15.78 12.59 13.24
CA PHE A 20 14.51 12.45 13.93
C PHE A 20 14.72 12.21 15.42
N LYS A 21 14.07 13.01 16.26
CA LYS A 21 14.06 12.88 17.73
C LYS A 21 12.67 12.50 18.19
N VAL A 22 12.35 11.21 18.14
CA VAL A 22 11.03 10.68 18.45
C VAL A 22 11.10 9.60 19.55
N SER A 23 9.99 9.38 20.24
CA SER A 23 9.91 8.39 21.32
C SER A 23 9.79 6.94 20.83
N LEU A 24 9.40 6.74 19.56
CA LEU A 24 9.27 5.45 18.90
C LEU A 24 9.61 5.60 17.43
N TYR A 25 10.61 4.86 16.98
CA TYR A 25 11.00 4.78 15.57
C TYR A 25 10.20 3.66 14.88
N ARG A 26 9.82 3.90 13.63
CA ARG A 26 9.09 2.91 12.83
C ARG A 26 9.84 2.66 11.54
N THR A 27 10.09 1.38 11.27
CA THR A 27 10.52 0.92 9.96
C THR A 27 9.34 0.20 9.31
N GLU A 28 9.29 0.17 7.99
CA GLU A 28 8.16 -0.41 7.26
C GLU A 28 8.65 -1.16 6.03
N ASN A 29 7.97 -2.25 5.70
CA ASN A 29 8.01 -2.89 4.40
C ASN A 29 6.59 -2.98 3.82
N GLY A 30 6.52 -3.03 2.49
CA GLY A 30 5.27 -3.28 1.79
C GLY A 30 4.96 -4.78 1.64
N VAL A 31 3.67 -5.13 1.70
CA VAL A 31 3.13 -6.46 1.39
C VAL A 31 2.17 -6.32 0.20
N GLY A 32 2.68 -6.63 -0.99
CA GLY A 32 1.87 -6.65 -2.21
C GLY A 32 0.88 -7.82 -2.21
N ALA A 33 -0.40 -7.54 -2.03
CA ALA A 33 -1.45 -8.55 -1.90
C ALA A 33 -2.12 -8.95 -3.24
N SER A 34 -1.60 -8.48 -4.37
CA SER A 34 -2.18 -8.72 -5.70
C SER A 34 -1.50 -9.82 -6.51
N GLY A 35 -0.36 -10.34 -6.06
CA GLY A 35 0.45 -11.35 -6.76
C GLY A 35 1.32 -12.17 -5.81
N ILE A 36 1.93 -13.24 -6.33
CA ILE A 36 2.73 -14.17 -5.52
C ILE A 36 3.98 -13.43 -5.03
N PRO A 37 4.26 -13.39 -3.71
CA PRO A 37 5.46 -12.75 -3.21
C PRO A 37 6.71 -13.46 -3.73
N HIS A 38 7.77 -12.68 -3.96
CA HIS A 38 9.04 -13.20 -4.46
C HIS A 38 10.19 -12.81 -3.52
N ILE A 39 11.40 -13.31 -3.77
CA ILE A 39 12.56 -13.03 -2.91
C ILE A 39 12.83 -11.54 -2.70
N GLY A 40 12.52 -10.70 -3.69
CA GLY A 40 12.56 -9.24 -3.56
C GLY A 40 11.65 -8.67 -2.46
N SER A 41 10.47 -9.25 -2.21
CA SER A 41 9.54 -8.83 -1.15
C SER A 41 10.14 -9.12 0.23
N ILE A 42 10.73 -10.31 0.41
CA ILE A 42 11.44 -10.67 1.65
C ILE A 42 12.66 -9.77 1.84
N SER A 43 13.40 -9.50 0.76
CA SER A 43 14.57 -8.63 0.81
C SER A 43 14.23 -7.22 1.29
N ASP A 44 13.03 -6.71 1.01
CA ASP A 44 12.56 -5.42 1.51
C ASP A 44 12.31 -5.43 3.03
N ALA A 45 11.66 -6.48 3.52
CA ALA A 45 11.44 -6.70 4.95
C ALA A 45 12.76 -6.87 5.71
N VAL A 46 13.69 -7.68 5.19
CA VAL A 46 15.01 -7.89 5.84
C VAL A 46 15.79 -6.57 5.97
N ARG A 47 15.77 -5.72 4.94
CA ARG A 47 16.49 -4.44 4.98
C ARG A 47 15.90 -3.48 6.01
N SER A 48 14.58 -3.30 6.00
CA SER A 48 13.88 -2.40 6.91
C SER A 48 13.95 -2.92 8.36
N TYR A 49 13.79 -4.22 8.57
CA TYR A 49 13.97 -4.86 9.88
C TYR A 49 15.39 -4.74 10.42
N GLY A 50 16.42 -4.86 9.56
CA GLY A 50 17.81 -4.65 9.96
C GLY A 50 18.06 -3.25 10.54
N VAL A 51 17.38 -2.22 10.01
CA VAL A 51 17.45 -0.86 10.56
C VAL A 51 16.74 -0.77 11.93
N LYS A 52 15.62 -1.48 12.11
CA LYS A 52 14.94 -1.58 13.43
C LYS A 52 15.88 -2.16 14.47
N LEU A 53 16.57 -3.26 14.16
CA LEU A 53 17.54 -3.88 15.07
C LEU A 53 18.68 -2.92 15.43
N ALA A 54 19.26 -2.23 14.45
CA ALA A 54 20.33 -1.26 14.71
C ALA A 54 19.87 -0.08 15.59
N LEU A 55 18.63 0.40 15.43
CA LEU A 55 18.06 1.42 16.32
C LEU A 55 17.90 0.90 17.76
N GLU A 56 17.49 -0.36 17.93
CA GLU A 56 17.38 -1.00 19.25
C GLU A 56 18.73 -1.24 19.91
N GLU A 57 19.77 -1.60 19.14
CA GLU A 57 21.15 -1.70 19.62
C GLU A 57 21.68 -0.36 20.13
N PHE A 58 21.19 0.76 19.59
CA PHE A 58 21.46 2.10 20.10
C PHE A 58 20.62 2.49 21.32
N GLY A 59 19.82 1.57 21.86
CA GLY A 59 18.95 1.79 23.01
C GLY A 59 17.66 2.57 22.70
N LEU A 60 17.29 2.70 21.43
CA LEU A 60 16.07 3.39 21.00
C LEU A 60 14.90 2.39 20.92
N LYS A 61 13.68 2.87 21.17
CA LYS A 61 12.47 2.08 20.93
C LYS A 61 12.15 2.09 19.45
N ALA A 62 12.04 0.91 18.84
CA ALA A 62 11.64 0.78 17.45
C ALA A 62 10.59 -0.32 17.25
N GLU A 63 9.71 -0.16 16.27
CA GLU A 63 8.82 -1.21 15.78
C GLU A 63 8.95 -1.36 14.27
N HIS A 64 8.70 -2.57 13.76
CA HIS A 64 8.70 -2.85 12.34
C HIS A 64 7.26 -3.13 11.88
N ILE A 65 6.83 -2.47 10.81
CA ILE A 65 5.46 -2.58 10.27
C ILE A 65 5.53 -3.33 8.95
N ALA A 66 4.72 -4.38 8.82
CA ALA A 66 4.42 -5.01 7.54
C ALA A 66 3.07 -4.46 7.06
N PHE A 67 3.10 -3.45 6.19
CA PHE A 67 1.88 -2.80 5.69
C PHE A 67 1.46 -3.46 4.38
N SER A 68 0.22 -3.96 4.32
CA SER A 68 -0.32 -4.60 3.13
C SER A 68 -1.20 -3.66 2.34
N ASP A 69 -0.87 -3.50 1.05
CA ASP A 69 -1.67 -2.75 0.07
C ASP A 69 -2.88 -3.58 -0.42
N ASP A 70 -3.51 -4.36 0.46
CA ASP A 70 -4.63 -5.27 0.16
C ASP A 70 -5.95 -4.56 -0.20
N LYS A 71 -5.93 -3.22 -0.28
CA LYS A 71 -7.01 -2.42 -0.83
C LYS A 71 -6.88 -2.23 -2.35
N ASP A 72 -5.70 -2.51 -2.91
CA ASP A 72 -5.45 -2.39 -4.35
C ASP A 72 -6.30 -3.34 -5.17
N GLY A 73 -6.62 -2.90 -6.38
CA GLY A 73 -7.40 -3.67 -7.33
C GLY A 73 -6.59 -4.83 -7.93
N LEU A 74 -7.22 -5.98 -8.13
CA LEU A 74 -6.61 -7.08 -8.87
C LEU A 74 -6.31 -6.64 -10.31
N ARG A 75 -5.03 -6.48 -10.67
CA ARG A 75 -4.64 -6.00 -12.01
C ARG A 75 -4.54 -7.11 -13.06
N LYS A 76 -4.13 -8.30 -12.64
CA LYS A 76 -3.96 -9.48 -13.49
C LYS A 76 -4.09 -10.74 -12.65
N VAL A 77 -4.61 -11.81 -13.24
CA VAL A 77 -4.62 -13.14 -12.61
C VAL A 77 -3.22 -13.76 -12.72
N PRO A 78 -2.58 -14.18 -11.61
CA PRO A 78 -1.29 -14.87 -11.66
C PRO A 78 -1.35 -16.17 -12.46
N HIS A 79 -0.22 -16.57 -13.03
CA HIS A 79 -0.13 -17.86 -13.72
C HIS A 79 -0.39 -19.01 -12.73
N GLY A 80 -1.21 -19.98 -13.12
CA GLY A 80 -1.59 -21.13 -12.29
C GLY A 80 -2.80 -20.88 -11.38
N PHE A 81 -3.36 -19.68 -11.37
CA PHE A 81 -4.60 -19.37 -10.65
C PHE A 81 -5.84 -19.57 -11.52
N PRO A 82 -7.02 -19.82 -10.93
CA PRO A 82 -8.25 -20.03 -11.70
C PRO A 82 -8.64 -18.83 -12.57
N GLU A 83 -9.02 -19.14 -13.81
CA GLU A 83 -9.41 -18.14 -14.82
C GLU A 83 -10.65 -17.31 -14.44
N GLU A 84 -11.51 -17.85 -13.58
CA GLU A 84 -12.69 -17.17 -13.01
C GLU A 84 -12.35 -15.87 -12.28
N LEU A 85 -11.12 -15.73 -11.76
CA LEU A 85 -10.64 -14.50 -11.13
C LEU A 85 -10.59 -13.32 -12.11
N LYS A 86 -10.64 -13.56 -13.44
CA LYS A 86 -10.76 -12.49 -14.45
C LYS A 86 -12.04 -11.67 -14.27
N ASN A 87 -13.09 -12.24 -13.67
CA ASN A 87 -14.33 -11.52 -13.36
C ASN A 87 -14.16 -10.48 -12.23
N HIS A 88 -13.04 -10.53 -11.52
CA HIS A 88 -12.73 -9.67 -10.39
C HIS A 88 -11.66 -8.60 -10.70
N ILE A 89 -11.24 -8.47 -11.96
CA ILE A 89 -10.24 -7.46 -12.34
C ILE A 89 -10.73 -6.05 -11.97
N GLY A 90 -9.83 -5.29 -11.35
CA GLY A 90 -10.05 -3.93 -10.86
C GLY A 90 -10.77 -3.85 -9.51
N LYS A 91 -11.24 -4.96 -8.94
CA LYS A 91 -11.82 -4.98 -7.59
C LYS A 91 -10.73 -5.11 -6.52
N PRO A 92 -10.87 -4.45 -5.36
CA PRO A 92 -9.94 -4.62 -4.23
C PRO A 92 -9.69 -6.09 -3.93
N VAL A 93 -8.44 -6.51 -3.75
CA VAL A 93 -8.07 -7.92 -3.57
C VAL A 93 -8.70 -8.56 -2.33
N THR A 94 -9.03 -7.79 -1.30
CA THR A 94 -9.81 -8.22 -0.13
C THR A 94 -11.30 -8.44 -0.39
N SER A 95 -11.80 -8.02 -1.55
CA SER A 95 -13.19 -8.29 -2.00
C SER A 95 -13.28 -9.45 -2.99
N VAL A 96 -12.14 -10.03 -3.37
CA VAL A 96 -12.06 -11.15 -4.31
C VAL A 96 -12.03 -12.46 -3.51
N PRO A 97 -12.88 -13.46 -3.83
CA PRO A 97 -12.85 -14.75 -3.14
C PRO A 97 -11.49 -15.43 -3.24
N ASP A 98 -11.05 -16.11 -2.17
CA ASP A 98 -9.89 -16.98 -2.22
C ASP A 98 -10.20 -18.21 -3.11
N PRO A 99 -9.50 -18.40 -4.25
CA PRO A 99 -9.70 -19.57 -5.11
C PRO A 99 -9.43 -20.90 -4.41
N PHE A 100 -8.62 -20.91 -3.34
CA PHE A 100 -8.25 -22.12 -2.60
C PHE A 100 -9.07 -22.33 -1.33
N ARG A 101 -9.94 -21.37 -0.97
CA ARG A 101 -10.85 -21.44 0.18
C ARG A 101 -10.15 -21.72 1.51
N CYS A 102 -8.91 -21.27 1.68
CA CYS A 102 -8.17 -21.39 2.94
C CYS A 102 -8.10 -20.07 3.71
N HIS A 103 -8.41 -18.94 3.06
CA HIS A 103 -8.48 -17.61 3.67
C HIS A 103 -9.81 -16.92 3.33
N GLU A 104 -10.09 -15.79 4.00
CA GLU A 104 -11.32 -15.02 3.78
C GLU A 104 -11.41 -14.41 2.38
N SER A 105 -10.27 -14.03 1.80
CA SER A 105 -10.16 -13.42 0.48
C SER A 105 -8.87 -13.80 -0.24
N TYR A 106 -8.83 -13.54 -1.55
CA TYR A 106 -7.61 -13.62 -2.35
C TYR A 106 -6.51 -12.73 -1.74
N GLY A 107 -6.82 -11.50 -1.34
CA GLY A 107 -5.85 -10.60 -0.72
C GLY A 107 -5.25 -11.17 0.58
N ASP A 108 -6.06 -11.83 1.40
CA ASP A 108 -5.59 -12.47 2.63
C ASP A 108 -4.70 -13.68 2.32
N HIS A 109 -5.06 -14.50 1.31
CA HIS A 109 -4.23 -15.61 0.84
C HIS A 109 -2.88 -15.12 0.30
N MET A 110 -2.85 -14.07 -0.52
CA MET A 110 -1.59 -13.57 -1.07
C MET A 110 -0.70 -12.95 0.02
N SER A 111 -1.30 -12.21 0.96
CA SER A 111 -0.57 -11.61 2.08
C SER A 111 0.02 -12.67 3.00
N SER A 112 -0.74 -13.73 3.34
CA SER A 112 -0.26 -14.77 4.26
C SER A 112 1.01 -15.47 3.77
N MET A 113 1.16 -15.66 2.47
CA MET A 113 2.39 -16.23 1.90
C MET A 113 3.65 -15.42 2.25
N LEU A 114 3.59 -14.09 2.28
CA LEU A 114 4.74 -13.28 2.68
C LEU A 114 4.89 -13.29 4.21
N LEU A 115 3.80 -13.21 4.96
CA LEU A 115 3.83 -13.25 6.42
C LEU A 115 4.46 -14.56 6.93
N ASP A 116 4.08 -15.71 6.37
CA ASP A 116 4.67 -17.01 6.68
C ASP A 116 6.19 -17.04 6.41
N ALA A 117 6.63 -16.37 5.34
CA ALA A 117 8.04 -16.23 5.06
C ALA A 117 8.72 -15.35 6.13
N LEU A 118 8.16 -14.18 6.47
CA LEU A 118 8.71 -13.31 7.52
C LEU A 118 8.84 -14.05 8.85
N ASP A 119 7.82 -14.82 9.24
CA ASP A 119 7.81 -15.64 10.45
C ASP A 119 8.92 -16.70 10.40
N THR A 120 9.11 -17.36 9.24
CA THR A 120 10.18 -18.36 9.03
C THR A 120 11.57 -17.73 9.16
N PHE A 121 11.75 -16.48 8.72
CA PHE A 121 13.01 -15.74 8.86
C PHE A 121 13.20 -15.12 10.25
N GLY A 122 12.22 -15.23 11.16
CA GLY A 122 12.27 -14.64 12.50
C GLY A 122 12.20 -13.11 12.47
N ILE A 123 11.56 -12.53 11.47
CA ILE A 123 11.32 -11.09 11.38
C ILE A 123 10.11 -10.76 12.25
N GLU A 124 10.33 -9.97 13.31
CA GLU A 124 9.23 -9.48 14.15
C GLU A 124 8.58 -8.26 13.48
N TYR A 125 7.27 -8.30 13.29
CA TYR A 125 6.52 -7.21 12.68
C TYR A 125 5.15 -7.00 13.33
N LYS A 126 4.61 -5.80 13.12
CA LYS A 126 3.21 -5.47 13.32
C LYS A 126 2.51 -5.44 11.97
N PHE A 127 1.63 -6.40 11.72
CA PHE A 127 0.87 -6.44 10.48
C PHE A 127 -0.20 -5.36 10.42
N MET A 128 -0.29 -4.66 9.29
CA MET A 128 -1.33 -3.66 9.03
C MET A 128 -1.95 -3.89 7.65
N SER A 129 -3.21 -4.31 7.62
CA SER A 129 -4.00 -4.40 6.38
C SER A 129 -4.46 -3.01 5.95
N GLY A 130 -4.16 -2.62 4.72
CA GLY A 130 -4.61 -1.37 4.12
C GLY A 130 -6.13 -1.26 4.15
N THR A 131 -6.85 -2.32 3.80
CA THR A 131 -8.31 -2.38 3.84
C THR A 131 -8.85 -2.09 5.23
N ARG A 132 -8.26 -2.67 6.29
CA ARG A 132 -8.66 -2.41 7.67
C ARG A 132 -8.31 -0.97 8.09
N VAL A 133 -7.14 -0.48 7.71
CA VAL A 133 -6.66 0.88 8.01
C VAL A 133 -7.54 1.95 7.36
N TYR A 134 -7.93 1.77 6.09
CA TYR A 134 -8.90 2.64 5.42
C TYR A 134 -10.27 2.57 6.10
N LYS A 135 -10.76 1.36 6.40
CA LYS A 135 -12.08 1.14 7.01
C LYS A 135 -12.19 1.73 8.42
N SER A 136 -11.12 1.72 9.21
CA SER A 136 -11.12 2.31 10.55
C SER A 136 -11.09 3.84 10.54
N GLY A 137 -10.89 4.46 9.37
CA GLY A 137 -10.76 5.91 9.23
C GLY A 137 -9.45 6.46 9.74
N LEU A 138 -8.43 5.62 9.98
CA LEU A 138 -7.13 6.05 10.49
C LEU A 138 -6.46 7.08 9.56
N LEU A 139 -6.69 6.94 8.25
CA LEU A 139 -6.15 7.81 7.21
C LEU A 139 -7.06 8.99 6.86
N ASN A 140 -8.24 9.13 7.50
CA ASN A 140 -9.20 10.19 7.16
C ASN A 140 -8.60 11.61 7.26
N PRO A 141 -7.78 11.96 8.28
CA PRO A 141 -7.14 13.27 8.34
C PRO A 141 -6.21 13.54 7.15
N GLN A 142 -5.42 12.53 6.74
CA GLN A 142 -4.49 12.63 5.62
C GLN A 142 -5.23 12.71 4.29
N ILE A 143 -6.27 11.88 4.09
CA ILE A 143 -7.13 11.94 2.90
C ILE A 143 -7.77 13.33 2.78
N HIS A 144 -8.31 13.87 3.87
CA HIS A 144 -8.87 15.22 3.89
C HIS A 144 -7.82 16.27 3.51
N ALA A 145 -6.62 16.21 4.11
CA ALA A 145 -5.54 17.15 3.80
C ALA A 145 -5.12 17.10 2.32
N ILE A 146 -5.02 15.89 1.75
CA ILE A 146 -4.72 15.69 0.32
C ILE A 146 -5.81 16.31 -0.55
N LEU A 147 -7.08 16.04 -0.26
CA LEU A 147 -8.21 16.49 -1.08
C LEU A 147 -8.42 18.01 -1.00
N VAL A 148 -8.26 18.63 0.18
CA VAL A 148 -8.29 20.10 0.33
C VAL A 148 -7.13 20.76 -0.44
N ASN A 149 -5.99 20.08 -0.57
CA ASN A 149 -4.81 20.57 -1.28
C ASN A 149 -4.63 19.92 -2.66
N ALA A 150 -5.70 19.40 -3.27
CA ALA A 150 -5.61 18.55 -4.46
C ALA A 150 -4.82 19.21 -5.61
N LYS A 151 -5.02 20.52 -5.84
CA LYS A 151 -4.26 21.27 -6.85
C LYS A 151 -2.74 21.19 -6.62
N LYS A 152 -2.31 21.51 -5.40
CA LYS A 152 -0.88 21.48 -5.03
C LYS A 152 -0.31 20.06 -5.13
N VAL A 153 -1.09 19.06 -4.70
CA VAL A 153 -0.70 17.65 -4.83
C VAL A 153 -0.55 17.26 -6.30
N GLY A 154 -1.49 17.67 -7.16
CA GLY A 154 -1.43 17.46 -8.61
C GLY A 154 -0.23 18.11 -9.27
N GLU A 155 0.11 19.34 -8.89
CA GLU A 155 1.31 20.05 -9.36
C GLU A 155 2.60 19.31 -8.99
N ILE A 156 2.71 18.82 -7.74
CA ILE A 156 3.85 18.01 -7.28
C ILE A 156 3.94 16.70 -8.08
N ILE A 157 2.81 16.02 -8.31
CA ILE A 157 2.80 14.78 -9.08
C ILE A 157 3.25 15.04 -10.52
N LEU A 158 2.78 16.11 -11.15
CA LEU A 158 3.21 16.52 -12.48
C LEU A 158 4.72 16.79 -12.52
N GLU A 159 5.25 17.54 -11.56
CA GLU A 159 6.69 17.88 -11.50
C GLU A 159 7.56 16.63 -11.33
N VAL A 160 7.17 15.72 -10.44
CA VAL A 160 7.99 14.54 -10.07
C VAL A 160 7.86 13.41 -11.09
N THR A 161 6.68 13.21 -11.67
CA THR A 161 6.37 12.02 -12.48
C THR A 161 6.02 12.32 -13.94
N GLY A 162 5.73 13.57 -14.29
CA GLY A 162 5.18 13.96 -15.59
C GLY A 162 3.70 13.60 -15.79
N GLN A 163 3.03 13.04 -14.78
CA GLN A 163 1.63 12.63 -14.91
C GLN A 163 0.67 13.82 -14.77
N GLU A 164 -0.03 14.14 -15.84
CA GLU A 164 -0.98 15.26 -15.88
C GLU A 164 -2.38 14.92 -15.32
N LYS A 165 -2.73 13.63 -15.13
CA LYS A 165 -4.09 13.23 -14.70
C LYS A 165 -4.61 14.02 -13.50
N TYR A 166 -3.78 14.22 -12.48
CA TYR A 166 -4.20 14.83 -11.22
C TYR A 166 -4.18 16.37 -11.22
N THR A 167 -3.90 17.00 -12.36
CA THR A 167 -4.14 18.43 -12.56
C THR A 167 -5.62 18.73 -12.86
N HIS A 168 -6.36 17.70 -13.28
CA HIS A 168 -7.77 17.81 -13.70
C HIS A 168 -8.71 16.88 -12.91
N VAL A 169 -8.19 15.81 -12.31
CA VAL A 169 -8.93 14.85 -11.48
C VAL A 169 -8.39 14.88 -10.06
N LEU A 170 -9.25 14.66 -9.05
CA LEU A 170 -8.77 14.59 -7.67
C LEU A 170 -7.84 13.37 -7.47
N PRO A 171 -6.76 13.48 -6.66
CA PRO A 171 -5.83 12.39 -6.36
C PRO A 171 -6.44 11.39 -5.37
N TYR A 172 -7.56 10.79 -5.74
CA TYR A 172 -8.32 9.85 -4.94
C TYR A 172 -9.04 8.84 -5.84
N LEU A 173 -8.96 7.55 -5.47
CA LEU A 173 -9.58 6.45 -6.20
C LEU A 173 -10.69 5.82 -5.36
N PRO A 174 -11.95 6.22 -5.57
CA PRO A 174 -13.08 5.61 -4.89
C PRO A 174 -13.31 4.17 -5.40
N VAL A 175 -13.78 3.28 -4.53
CA VAL A 175 -14.32 2.00 -4.98
C VAL A 175 -15.73 2.25 -5.50
N CYS A 176 -15.98 1.96 -6.78
CA CYS A 176 -17.31 2.13 -7.36
C CYS A 176 -18.35 1.29 -6.59
N ALA A 177 -19.37 1.95 -6.03
CA ALA A 177 -20.44 1.28 -5.27
C ALA A 177 -21.26 0.29 -6.11
N ASN A 178 -21.33 0.47 -7.44
CA ASN A 178 -22.10 -0.40 -8.33
C ASN A 178 -21.29 -1.62 -8.81
N CYS A 179 -20.12 -1.41 -9.43
CA CYS A 179 -19.34 -2.50 -10.02
C CYS A 179 -18.21 -3.04 -9.11
N GLY A 180 -17.88 -2.33 -8.03
CA GLY A 180 -16.84 -2.71 -7.06
C GLY A 180 -15.40 -2.46 -7.52
N ARG A 181 -15.19 -1.84 -8.69
CA ARG A 181 -13.83 -1.55 -9.21
C ARG A 181 -13.28 -0.24 -8.67
N ILE A 182 -11.96 -0.17 -8.46
CA ILE A 182 -11.24 1.00 -7.92
C ILE A 182 -10.42 1.76 -8.98
N TYR A 183 -10.11 1.12 -10.11
CA TYR A 183 -9.31 1.73 -11.20
C TYR A 183 -10.13 2.26 -12.37
N THR A 184 -11.47 2.18 -12.30
CA THR A 184 -12.39 2.64 -13.34
C THR A 184 -13.12 3.92 -12.97
N THR A 185 -12.74 4.55 -11.86
CA THR A 185 -13.41 5.72 -11.28
C THR A 185 -12.53 6.95 -11.33
N GLU A 186 -13.15 8.11 -11.52
CA GLU A 186 -12.53 9.41 -11.37
C GLU A 186 -13.28 10.22 -10.33
N ALA A 187 -12.56 10.70 -9.31
CA ALA A 187 -13.10 11.60 -8.30
C ALA A 187 -13.18 13.02 -8.88
N VAL A 188 -14.41 13.55 -8.98
CA VAL A 188 -14.72 14.80 -9.69
C VAL A 188 -14.78 16.01 -8.77
N SER A 189 -15.27 15.83 -7.54
CA SER A 189 -15.42 16.93 -6.58
C SER A 189 -15.26 16.42 -5.14
N TYR A 190 -14.88 17.34 -4.25
CA TYR A 190 -14.77 17.07 -2.82
C TYR A 190 -15.44 18.19 -2.03
N ASP A 191 -16.36 17.84 -1.14
CA ASP A 191 -16.94 18.76 -0.16
C ASP A 191 -16.16 18.65 1.16
N PRO A 192 -15.39 19.68 1.57
CA PRO A 192 -14.64 19.65 2.82
C PRO A 192 -15.51 19.65 4.08
N ASN A 193 -16.74 20.19 4.00
CA ASN A 193 -17.66 20.28 5.13
C ASN A 193 -18.35 18.94 5.37
N ALA A 194 -18.89 18.33 4.32
CA ALA A 194 -19.52 17.01 4.38
C ALA A 194 -18.52 15.86 4.40
N ARG A 195 -17.25 16.11 4.04
CA ARG A 195 -16.20 15.12 3.82
C ARG A 195 -16.61 14.03 2.83
N SER A 196 -17.31 14.43 1.77
CA SER A 196 -17.80 13.54 0.71
C SER A 196 -17.07 13.80 -0.61
N VAL A 197 -16.80 12.72 -1.35
CA VAL A 197 -16.23 12.76 -2.70
C VAL A 197 -17.32 12.36 -3.69
N GLU A 198 -17.53 13.17 -4.71
CA GLU A 198 -18.30 12.76 -5.89
C GLU A 198 -17.37 12.09 -6.89
N TYR A 199 -17.85 11.05 -7.56
CA TYR A 199 -17.07 10.33 -8.56
C TYR A 199 -17.94 9.80 -9.69
N VAL A 200 -17.31 9.52 -10.83
CA VAL A 200 -17.94 8.89 -11.99
C VAL A 200 -17.14 7.63 -12.35
N CYS A 201 -17.83 6.55 -12.68
CA CYS A 201 -17.21 5.31 -13.15
C CYS A 201 -17.11 5.35 -14.68
N VAL A 202 -16.04 5.98 -15.18
CA VAL A 202 -15.80 6.24 -16.62
C VAL A 202 -15.10 5.08 -17.34
N GLY A 203 -14.62 4.08 -16.61
CA GLY A 203 -13.78 3.01 -17.15
C GLY A 203 -12.30 3.32 -17.00
N GLY A 204 -11.45 2.40 -17.43
CA GLY A 204 -10.01 2.59 -17.32
C GLY A 204 -9.20 1.43 -17.87
N GLU A 205 -7.94 1.73 -18.19
CA GLU A 205 -6.99 0.72 -18.62
C GLU A 205 -6.38 -0.01 -17.42
N ILE A 206 -6.53 -1.33 -17.38
CA ILE A 206 -5.95 -2.19 -16.35
C ILE A 206 -5.13 -3.27 -17.04
N ALA A 207 -3.81 -3.21 -16.84
CA ALA A 207 -2.84 -4.15 -17.40
C ALA A 207 -2.94 -4.32 -18.94
N GLY A 208 -3.02 -3.21 -19.68
CA GLY A 208 -3.05 -3.22 -21.14
C GLY A 208 -4.43 -3.47 -21.76
N LYS A 209 -5.49 -3.50 -20.95
CA LYS A 209 -6.86 -3.76 -21.41
C LYS A 209 -7.82 -2.71 -20.88
N TRP A 210 -8.71 -2.23 -21.74
CA TRP A 210 -9.80 -1.34 -21.35
C TRP A 210 -10.91 -2.11 -20.62
N TYR A 211 -11.37 -1.56 -19.50
CA TYR A 211 -12.54 -2.04 -18.77
C TYR A 211 -13.58 -0.93 -18.71
N GLU A 212 -14.78 -1.21 -19.22
CA GLU A 212 -15.85 -0.23 -19.25
C GLU A 212 -16.30 0.19 -17.85
N GLY A 213 -16.59 1.48 -17.74
CA GLY A 213 -17.25 2.08 -16.60
C GLY A 213 -18.74 1.74 -16.55
N CYS A 214 -19.39 2.03 -15.43
CA CYS A 214 -20.83 1.78 -15.27
C CYS A 214 -21.69 3.04 -15.20
N GLY A 215 -21.09 4.23 -15.40
CA GLY A 215 -21.71 5.51 -15.03
C GLY A 215 -21.51 5.76 -13.56
#